data_AF-F2U6A1-F1
#
_entry.id   AF-F2U6A1-F1
#
_cell.length_a   1.000
_cell.length_b   1.000
_cell.length_c   1.000
_cell.angle_alpha   90.00
_cell.angle_beta   90.00
_cell.angle_gamma   90.00
#
_symmetry.space_group_name_H-M   'P 1'
#
loop_
_entity.id
_entity.type
_entity.pdbx_description
1 polymer ?
#
loop_
_entity_poly.entity_id
_entity_poly.type
_entity_poly.pdbx_seq_one_letter_code
_entity_poly.pdbx_strand_id
1 'polypeptide(L)'
;MQRHLLDPVFEGVNRAYFAVPTSQDRVKVTKAFVDACFDHGVEHAVIVSVIGADTRDTVFHQQFKEIEDYVLGRADKPVRLKVGDKGQVRFRPVILRCAMFYQNIYSFVPVLKDGHLYLPLRDGSLGHVDMEDVGACIAEILVGPERFDKRTYNLVGEYQRGNIMASAISMGARVHCTYENVEPDVVIQSLKVTTRATCLVVVTRDIAQPRAALRLADVRFFFLK
;
A
#
# COMPACT_ATOMS: atom_id res chain seq x y z
N MET A 1 0.54 -14.21 -11.86
CA MET A 1 1.34 -14.90 -10.82
C MET A 1 1.08 -16.39 -10.85
N GLN A 2 2.12 -17.22 -10.97
CA GLN A 2 2.01 -18.68 -10.91
C GLN A 2 2.11 -19.12 -9.43
N ARG A 3 1.10 -19.84 -8.94
CA ARG A 3 0.92 -20.17 -7.51
C ARG A 3 2.12 -20.90 -6.90
N HIS A 4 2.77 -21.79 -7.66
CA HIS A 4 3.92 -22.57 -7.20
C HIS A 4 5.17 -21.73 -6.85
N LEU A 5 5.26 -20.47 -7.32
CA LEU A 5 6.36 -19.57 -6.95
C LEU A 5 6.19 -18.98 -5.55
N LEU A 6 4.97 -19.02 -4.99
CA LEU A 6 4.68 -18.50 -3.65
C LEU A 6 4.90 -19.55 -2.56
N ASP A 7 4.74 -20.84 -2.86
CA ASP A 7 4.76 -21.88 -1.84
C ASP A 7 6.06 -21.90 -1.00
N PRO A 8 7.27 -21.75 -1.57
CA PRO A 8 8.51 -21.66 -0.78
C PRO A 8 8.62 -20.38 0.06
N VAL A 9 7.93 -19.31 -0.35
CA VAL A 9 7.97 -18.00 0.32
C VAL A 9 7.21 -18.05 1.65
N PHE A 10 6.14 -18.85 1.71
CA PHE A 10 5.24 -18.90 2.86
C PHE A 10 5.59 -19.98 3.89
N GLU A 11 6.60 -20.80 3.65
CA GLU A 11 7.02 -21.82 4.62
C GLU A 11 7.38 -21.16 5.98
N GLY A 12 6.71 -21.59 7.05
CA GLY A 12 6.93 -21.08 8.41
C GLY A 12 6.53 -19.62 8.65
N VAL A 13 5.72 -19.04 7.77
CA VAL A 13 5.28 -17.65 7.85
C VAL A 13 3.93 -17.56 8.53
N ASN A 14 3.85 -16.77 9.61
CA ASN A 14 2.60 -16.46 10.30
C ASN A 14 2.10 -15.03 10.04
N ARG A 15 2.96 -14.14 9.50
CA ARG A 15 2.63 -12.74 9.22
C ARG A 15 3.21 -12.30 7.88
N ALA A 16 2.42 -11.60 7.07
CA ALA A 16 2.83 -11.19 5.72
C ALA A 16 2.31 -9.79 5.37
N TYR A 17 2.96 -9.11 4.44
CA TYR A 17 2.42 -7.89 3.84
C TYR A 17 2.44 -7.97 2.32
N PHE A 18 1.54 -7.21 1.69
CA PHE A 18 1.48 -7.09 0.24
C PHE A 18 1.35 -5.64 -0.21
N ALA A 19 2.37 -5.14 -0.94
CA ALA A 19 2.24 -3.92 -1.72
C ALA A 19 1.48 -4.24 -3.01
N VAL A 20 0.20 -3.85 -3.07
CA VAL A 20 -0.64 -4.08 -4.24
C VAL A 20 0.02 -3.44 -5.47
N PRO A 21 0.27 -4.21 -6.54
CA PRO A 21 0.99 -3.70 -7.71
C PRO A 21 0.15 -2.67 -8.49
N THR A 22 0.83 -1.84 -9.27
CA THR A 22 0.19 -0.85 -10.15
C THR A 22 -0.31 -1.43 -11.48
N SER A 23 -0.19 -2.75 -11.68
CA SER A 23 -0.61 -3.44 -12.89
C SER A 23 -2.15 -3.52 -13.04
N GLN A 24 -2.63 -3.80 -14.25
CA GLN A 24 -4.06 -4.01 -14.51
C GLN A 24 -4.60 -5.26 -13.83
N ASP A 25 -3.76 -6.28 -13.63
CA ASP A 25 -4.12 -7.55 -13.00
C ASP A 25 -3.99 -7.55 -11.47
N ARG A 26 -3.82 -6.37 -10.85
CA ARG A 26 -3.63 -6.22 -9.39
C ARG A 26 -4.62 -6.98 -8.53
N VAL A 27 -5.89 -7.03 -8.95
CA VAL A 27 -6.95 -7.75 -8.24
C VAL A 27 -6.62 -9.25 -8.22
N LYS A 28 -6.33 -9.82 -9.39
CA LYS A 28 -5.98 -11.24 -9.54
C LYS A 28 -4.74 -11.58 -8.73
N VAL A 29 -3.70 -10.76 -8.80
CA VAL A 29 -2.44 -11.00 -8.09
C VAL A 29 -2.66 -10.93 -6.57
N THR A 30 -3.38 -9.92 -6.09
CA THR A 30 -3.64 -9.76 -4.64
C THR A 30 -4.51 -10.89 -4.09
N LYS A 31 -5.53 -11.33 -4.84
CA LYS A 31 -6.34 -12.50 -4.46
C LYS A 31 -5.49 -13.76 -4.33
N ALA A 32 -4.58 -13.99 -5.29
CA ALA A 32 -3.68 -15.13 -5.23
C ALA A 32 -2.68 -15.06 -4.07
N PHE A 33 -2.21 -13.86 -3.69
CA PHE A 33 -1.42 -13.66 -2.47
C PHE A 33 -2.23 -14.02 -1.21
N VAL A 34 -3.48 -13.52 -1.10
CA VAL A 34 -4.36 -13.82 0.03
C VAL A 34 -4.67 -15.32 0.11
N ASP A 35 -4.91 -15.98 -1.03
CA ASP A 35 -5.11 -17.43 -1.07
C ASP A 35 -3.89 -18.20 -0.57
N ALA A 36 -2.68 -17.76 -0.93
CA ALA A 36 -1.45 -18.35 -0.43
C ALA A 36 -1.31 -18.14 1.09
N CYS A 37 -1.61 -16.95 1.62
CA CYS A 37 -1.67 -16.71 3.07
C CYS A 37 -2.59 -17.73 3.78
N PHE A 38 -3.77 -17.98 3.21
CA PHE A 38 -4.72 -18.95 3.75
C PHE A 38 -4.22 -20.39 3.76
N ASP A 39 -3.65 -20.83 2.64
CA ASP A 39 -3.21 -22.21 2.45
C ASP A 39 -1.94 -22.54 3.24
N HIS A 40 -1.14 -21.53 3.58
CA HIS A 40 0.11 -21.69 4.34
C HIS A 40 0.02 -21.25 5.80
N GLY A 41 -1.17 -20.94 6.29
CA GLY A 41 -1.37 -20.73 7.73
C GLY A 41 -0.97 -19.35 8.25
N VAL A 42 -0.88 -18.35 7.38
CA VAL A 42 -0.59 -16.97 7.77
C VAL A 42 -1.75 -16.44 8.61
N GLU A 43 -1.50 -16.09 9.86
CA GLU A 43 -2.48 -15.53 10.77
C GLU A 43 -2.79 -14.07 10.42
N HIS A 44 -1.77 -13.25 10.16
CA HIS A 44 -1.93 -11.82 9.94
C HIS A 44 -1.39 -11.37 8.59
N ALA A 45 -2.22 -10.64 7.82
CA ALA A 45 -1.80 -10.09 6.55
C ALA A 45 -2.11 -8.59 6.47
N VAL A 46 -1.13 -7.77 6.11
CA VAL A 46 -1.34 -6.34 5.85
C VAL A 46 -1.41 -6.11 4.34
N ILE A 47 -2.55 -5.61 3.86
CA ILE A 47 -2.78 -5.31 2.46
C ILE A 47 -2.85 -3.79 2.29
N VAL A 48 -1.95 -3.25 1.48
CA VAL A 48 -1.97 -1.81 1.15
C VAL A 48 -3.16 -1.54 0.23
N SER A 49 -3.97 -0.57 0.62
CA SER A 49 -5.09 -0.05 -0.16
C SER A 49 -4.99 1.47 -0.29
N VAL A 50 -6.03 2.12 -0.81
CA VAL A 50 -6.07 3.55 -1.08
C VAL A 50 -7.25 4.21 -0.37
N ILE A 51 -7.04 5.44 0.10
CA ILE A 51 -8.13 6.26 0.62
C ILE A 51 -9.17 6.48 -0.48
N GLY A 52 -10.45 6.41 -0.12
CA GLY A 52 -11.55 6.58 -1.07
C GLY A 52 -11.91 5.32 -1.87
N ALA A 53 -11.32 4.16 -1.59
CA ALA A 53 -11.70 2.91 -2.25
C ALA A 53 -13.23 2.66 -2.24
N ASP A 54 -13.92 3.00 -1.14
CA ASP A 54 -15.37 2.83 -1.02
C ASP A 54 -16.19 3.65 -2.02
N THR A 55 -15.65 4.75 -2.56
CA THR A 55 -16.41 5.59 -3.50
C THR A 55 -16.64 4.90 -4.84
N ARG A 56 -15.71 4.03 -5.25
CA ARG A 56 -15.76 3.28 -6.53
C ARG A 56 -15.88 4.19 -7.77
N ASP A 57 -15.54 5.48 -7.65
CA ASP A 57 -15.68 6.46 -8.73
C ASP A 57 -14.77 6.18 -9.94
N THR A 58 -13.64 5.51 -9.71
CA THR A 58 -12.66 5.18 -10.74
C THR A 58 -12.44 3.68 -10.82
N VAL A 59 -11.96 3.19 -11.97
CA VAL A 59 -11.51 1.80 -12.12
C VAL A 59 -10.48 1.45 -11.04
N PHE A 60 -9.62 2.39 -10.68
CA PHE A 60 -8.63 2.23 -9.62
C PHE A 60 -9.30 2.00 -8.25
N HIS A 61 -10.28 2.83 -7.87
CA HIS A 61 -11.04 2.64 -6.62
C HIS A 61 -11.84 1.33 -6.63
N GLN A 62 -12.46 0.98 -7.76
CA GLN A 62 -13.20 -0.28 -7.92
C GLN A 62 -12.30 -1.49 -7.69
N GLN A 63 -11.09 -1.50 -8.28
CA GLN A 63 -10.12 -2.58 -8.10
C GLN A 63 -9.65 -2.71 -6.64
N PHE A 64 -9.33 -1.60 -5.98
CA PHE A 64 -8.94 -1.63 -4.57
C PHE A 64 -10.09 -2.07 -3.67
N LYS A 65 -11.31 -1.62 -3.94
CA LYS A 65 -12.47 -2.06 -3.18
C LYS A 65 -12.78 -3.54 -3.37
N GLU A 66 -12.64 -4.06 -4.59
CA GLU A 66 -12.78 -5.49 -4.85
C GLU A 66 -11.73 -6.32 -4.08
N ILE A 67 -10.49 -5.80 -3.98
CA ILE A 67 -9.44 -6.41 -3.16
C ILE A 67 -9.84 -6.40 -1.69
N GLU A 68 -10.27 -5.26 -1.15
CA GLU A 68 -10.68 -5.14 0.25
C GLU A 68 -11.84 -6.08 0.59
N ASP A 69 -12.88 -6.11 -0.26
CA ASP A 69 -14.04 -6.98 -0.06
C ASP A 69 -13.62 -8.46 -0.06
N TYR A 70 -12.68 -8.84 -0.92
CA TYR A 70 -12.13 -10.20 -0.96
C TYR A 70 -11.36 -10.55 0.33
N VAL A 71 -10.46 -9.67 0.76
CA VAL A 71 -9.63 -9.87 1.96
C VAL A 71 -10.51 -9.94 3.21
N LEU A 72 -11.40 -8.96 3.39
CA LEU A 72 -12.29 -8.86 4.55
C LEU A 72 -13.32 -9.99 4.57
N GLY A 73 -13.80 -10.42 3.40
CA GLY A 73 -14.69 -11.58 3.27
C GLY A 73 -14.03 -12.90 3.69
N ARG A 74 -12.72 -12.91 3.91
CA ARG A 74 -12.01 -14.06 4.48
C ARG A 74 -11.59 -13.88 5.94
N ALA A 75 -11.72 -12.71 6.52
CA ALA A 75 -11.34 -12.48 7.90
C ALA A 75 -12.10 -13.41 8.87
N ASP A 76 -11.43 -13.77 9.96
CA ASP A 76 -11.77 -14.77 10.98
C ASP A 76 -11.96 -16.21 10.49
N LYS A 77 -11.82 -16.48 9.19
CA LYS A 77 -11.87 -17.85 8.69
C LYS A 77 -10.63 -18.61 9.14
N PRO A 78 -10.76 -19.92 9.43
CA PRO A 78 -9.62 -20.74 9.79
C PRO A 78 -8.61 -20.80 8.64
N VAL A 79 -7.33 -20.64 8.98
CA VAL A 79 -6.22 -20.86 8.03
C VAL A 79 -5.74 -22.31 8.13
N ARG A 80 -5.11 -22.81 7.06
CA ARG A 80 -4.61 -24.18 7.01
C ARG A 80 -3.17 -24.22 7.49
N LEU A 81 -2.91 -24.84 8.63
CA LEU A 81 -1.53 -25.10 9.07
C LEU A 81 -1.03 -26.46 8.57
N LYS A 82 -1.90 -27.47 8.54
CA LYS A 82 -1.62 -28.83 8.06
C LYS A 82 -2.86 -29.48 7.45
N VAL A 83 -2.66 -30.50 6.61
CA VAL A 83 -3.75 -31.33 6.08
C VAL A 83 -4.52 -31.95 7.26
N GLY A 84 -5.83 -31.68 7.34
CA GLY A 84 -6.70 -32.17 8.42
C GLY A 84 -6.80 -31.27 9.65
N ASP A 85 -6.11 -30.13 9.68
CA ASP A 85 -6.28 -29.13 10.75
C ASP A 85 -7.70 -28.53 10.71
N LYS A 86 -8.35 -28.48 11.88
CA LYS A 86 -9.70 -27.93 12.06
C LYS A 86 -9.70 -26.42 12.31
N GLY A 87 -8.53 -25.75 12.23
CA GLY A 87 -8.47 -24.29 12.07
C GLY A 87 -8.52 -23.51 13.38
N GLN A 88 -7.58 -23.80 14.28
CA GLN A 88 -7.46 -23.06 15.55
C GLN A 88 -6.98 -21.61 15.33
N VAL A 89 -6.13 -21.39 14.32
CA VAL A 89 -5.65 -20.07 13.94
C VAL A 89 -6.61 -19.44 12.93
N ARG A 90 -6.97 -18.18 13.17
CA ARG A 90 -7.92 -17.43 12.33
C ARG A 90 -7.19 -16.34 11.56
N PHE A 91 -7.58 -16.16 10.30
CA PHE A 91 -7.03 -15.09 9.48
C PHE A 91 -7.50 -13.72 9.97
N ARG A 92 -6.56 -12.84 10.29
CA ARG A 92 -6.80 -11.50 10.83
C ARG A 92 -6.08 -10.47 9.95
N PRO A 93 -6.68 -10.11 8.80
CA PRO A 93 -6.07 -9.15 7.88
C PRO A 93 -6.29 -7.71 8.36
N VAL A 94 -5.36 -6.84 7.96
CA VAL A 94 -5.45 -5.39 8.07
C VAL A 94 -5.37 -4.78 6.68
N ILE A 95 -6.33 -3.92 6.35
CA ILE A 95 -6.34 -3.06 5.19
C ILE A 95 -5.75 -1.71 5.61
N LEU A 96 -4.61 -1.34 5.02
CA LEU A 96 -3.97 -0.05 5.25
C LEU A 96 -4.20 0.87 4.05
N ARG A 97 -5.23 1.73 4.13
CA ARG A 97 -5.57 2.70 3.10
C ARG A 97 -4.62 3.90 3.17
N CYS A 98 -3.71 4.00 2.22
CA CYS A 98 -2.76 5.10 2.18
C CYS A 98 -3.31 6.30 1.40
N ALA A 99 -2.96 7.50 1.85
CA ALA A 99 -3.05 8.71 1.06
C ALA A 99 -2.06 8.69 -0.12
N MET A 100 -2.03 9.75 -0.93
CA MET A 100 -1.03 9.86 -2.00
C MET A 100 0.39 9.82 -1.40
N PHE A 101 1.31 9.06 -1.98
CA PHE A 101 2.69 9.05 -1.52
C PHE A 101 3.41 10.35 -1.88
N TYR A 102 4.20 10.92 -0.97
CA TYR A 102 5.07 12.06 -1.28
C TYR A 102 5.95 11.82 -2.50
N GLN A 103 6.40 10.57 -2.67
CA GLN A 103 7.25 10.16 -3.76
C GLN A 103 6.54 10.22 -5.13
N ASN A 104 5.21 10.29 -5.17
CA ASN A 104 4.50 10.59 -6.42
C ASN A 104 4.80 12.01 -6.92
N ILE A 105 5.27 12.92 -6.05
CA ILE A 105 5.71 14.26 -6.45
C ILE A 105 6.88 14.19 -7.45
N TYR A 106 7.73 13.17 -7.37
CA TYR A 106 8.81 12.97 -8.33
C TYR A 106 8.32 12.76 -9.77
N SER A 107 7.10 12.22 -9.95
CA SER A 107 6.49 12.08 -11.28
C SER A 107 6.13 13.42 -11.92
N PHE A 108 6.01 14.49 -11.13
CA PHE A 108 5.77 15.85 -11.63
C PHE A 108 7.07 16.60 -11.94
N VAL A 109 8.25 16.07 -11.61
CA VAL A 109 9.54 16.74 -11.92
C VAL A 109 9.67 17.16 -13.39
N PRO A 110 9.24 16.38 -14.39
CA PRO A 110 9.28 16.83 -15.78
C PRO A 110 8.41 18.07 -16.07
N VAL A 111 7.25 18.19 -15.41
CA VAL A 111 6.32 19.33 -15.57
C VAL A 111 6.68 20.53 -14.66
N LEU A 112 7.45 20.31 -13.60
CA LEU A 112 7.99 21.39 -12.77
C LEU A 112 9.08 22.22 -13.48
N LYS A 113 9.56 21.80 -14.65
CA LYS A 113 10.61 22.52 -15.42
C LYS A 113 10.19 23.93 -15.83
N ASP A 114 8.89 24.16 -16.02
CA ASP A 114 8.36 25.48 -16.37
C ASP A 114 8.03 26.33 -15.13
N GLY A 115 8.34 25.82 -13.92
CA GLY A 115 8.17 26.54 -12.66
C GLY A 115 6.75 26.52 -12.09
N HIS A 116 5.92 25.58 -12.55
CA HIS A 116 4.51 25.48 -12.16
C HIS A 116 4.13 24.07 -11.69
N LEU A 117 3.42 23.98 -10.57
CA LEU A 117 2.76 22.78 -10.08
C LEU A 117 1.28 22.85 -10.46
N TYR A 118 0.88 22.04 -11.43
CA TYR A 118 -0.49 21.95 -11.92
C TYR A 118 -1.27 20.85 -11.20
N LEU A 119 -2.21 21.21 -10.32
CA LEU A 119 -3.09 20.26 -9.63
C LEU A 119 -4.52 20.80 -9.55
N PRO A 120 -5.56 19.94 -9.60
CA PRO A 120 -6.96 20.37 -9.56
C PRO A 120 -7.45 20.49 -8.10
N LEU A 121 -6.73 21.22 -7.26
CA LEU A 121 -7.05 21.30 -5.82
C LEU A 121 -7.95 22.49 -5.46
N ARG A 122 -8.02 23.53 -6.30
CA ARG A 122 -8.63 24.83 -5.97
C ARG A 122 -8.12 25.32 -4.61
N ASP A 123 -9.01 25.57 -3.66
CA ASP A 123 -8.70 25.92 -2.26
C ASP A 123 -8.62 24.70 -1.31
N GLY A 124 -8.80 23.51 -1.85
CA GLY A 124 -8.74 22.25 -1.12
C GLY A 124 -7.33 21.84 -0.72
N SER A 125 -7.25 20.80 0.09
CA SER A 125 -6.00 20.15 0.46
C SER A 125 -5.94 18.73 -0.08
N LEU A 126 -4.75 18.30 -0.46
CA LEU A 126 -4.42 16.94 -0.80
C LEU A 126 -3.89 16.25 0.45
N GLY A 127 -4.38 15.05 0.76
CA GLY A 127 -3.78 14.21 1.79
C GLY A 127 -2.60 13.43 1.22
N HIS A 128 -1.50 13.35 1.96
CA HIS A 128 -0.31 12.61 1.55
C HIS A 128 0.42 11.98 2.73
N VAL A 129 1.24 10.97 2.43
CA VAL A 129 1.99 10.18 3.41
C VAL A 129 3.35 9.82 2.82
N ASP A 130 4.39 9.73 3.66
CA ASP A 130 5.69 9.24 3.22
C ASP A 130 5.71 7.71 3.16
N MET A 131 6.34 7.14 2.13
CA MET A 131 6.52 5.68 2.06
C MET A 131 7.33 5.12 3.25
N GLU A 132 8.23 5.89 3.86
CA GLU A 132 8.93 5.49 5.08
C GLU A 132 7.95 5.32 6.26
N ASP A 133 7.01 6.26 6.41
CA ASP A 133 5.95 6.18 7.42
C ASP A 133 4.99 5.01 7.16
N VAL A 134 4.69 4.73 5.89
CA VAL A 134 3.90 3.56 5.49
C VAL A 134 4.62 2.27 5.91
N GLY A 135 5.93 2.18 5.64
CA GLY A 135 6.75 1.03 6.03
C GLY A 135 6.81 0.85 7.55
N ALA A 136 7.01 1.93 8.31
CA ALA A 136 6.99 1.91 9.76
C ALA A 136 5.64 1.47 10.32
N CYS A 137 4.54 1.97 9.76
CA CYS A 137 3.18 1.57 10.17
C CYS A 137 2.92 0.08 9.89
N ILE A 138 3.31 -0.41 8.70
CA ILE A 138 3.20 -1.84 8.36
C ILE A 138 4.02 -2.68 9.35
N ALA A 139 5.25 -2.27 9.66
CA ALA A 139 6.11 -2.97 10.62
C ALA A 139 5.45 -3.05 12.01
N GLU A 140 4.91 -1.94 12.52
CA GLU A 140 4.19 -1.91 13.80
C GLU A 140 2.96 -2.84 13.80
N ILE A 141 2.18 -2.85 12.72
CA ILE A 141 1.04 -3.77 12.56
C ILE A 141 1.49 -5.23 12.57
N LEU A 142 2.60 -5.54 11.89
CA LEU A 142 3.13 -6.89 11.85
C LEU A 142 3.76 -7.32 13.18
N VAL A 143 4.31 -6.41 13.98
CA VAL A 143 4.91 -6.74 15.29
C VAL A 143 3.84 -6.96 16.36
N GLY A 144 2.84 -6.09 16.43
CA GLY A 144 1.78 -6.11 17.46
C GLY A 144 0.38 -6.07 16.87
N PRO A 145 -0.04 -7.06 16.07
CA PRO A 145 -1.32 -7.04 15.36
C PRO A 145 -2.54 -6.99 16.28
N GLU A 146 -2.42 -7.48 17.52
CA GLU A 146 -3.47 -7.41 18.55
C GLU A 146 -3.87 -5.98 18.93
N ARG A 147 -3.01 -4.99 18.67
CA ARG A 147 -3.30 -3.56 18.89
C ARG A 147 -4.18 -2.97 17.78
N PHE A 148 -4.38 -3.71 16.69
CA PHE A 148 -5.07 -3.26 15.49
C PHE A 148 -6.42 -3.98 15.36
N ASP A 149 -7.39 -3.55 16.16
CA ASP A 149 -8.74 -4.11 16.27
C ASP A 149 -9.65 -3.75 15.09
N LYS A 150 -9.42 -2.60 14.45
CA LYS A 150 -10.12 -2.18 13.24
C LYS A 150 -9.44 -2.86 12.05
N ARG A 151 -10.20 -3.59 11.24
CA ARG A 151 -9.61 -4.25 10.06
C ARG A 151 -9.15 -3.29 8.98
N THR A 152 -9.54 -2.03 9.06
CA THR A 152 -9.24 -1.02 8.05
C THR A 152 -8.81 0.28 8.72
N TYR A 153 -7.67 0.81 8.31
CA TYR A 153 -7.12 2.09 8.77
C TYR A 153 -6.81 2.99 7.58
N ASN A 154 -7.09 4.29 7.74
CA ASN A 154 -6.59 5.31 6.83
C ASN A 154 -5.27 5.85 7.38
N LEU A 155 -4.24 5.88 6.55
CA LEU A 155 -2.94 6.46 6.86
C LEU A 155 -2.73 7.71 6.01
N VAL A 156 -2.75 8.85 6.70
CA VAL A 156 -2.46 10.17 6.15
C VAL A 156 -1.39 10.78 7.04
N GLY A 157 -0.31 11.27 6.45
CA GLY A 157 0.69 12.05 7.18
C GLY A 157 0.17 13.45 7.41
N GLU A 158 -0.09 14.18 6.33
CA GLU A 158 -0.58 15.55 6.39
C GLU A 158 -1.48 15.91 5.21
N TYR A 159 -2.15 17.06 5.34
CA TYR A 159 -2.99 17.66 4.31
C TYR A 159 -2.38 18.99 3.88
N GLN A 160 -1.95 19.10 2.62
CA GLN A 160 -1.38 20.33 2.09
C GLN A 160 -2.23 20.94 0.98
N ARG A 161 -2.34 22.26 0.99
CA ARG A 161 -2.88 23.04 -0.13
C ARG A 161 -1.82 23.17 -1.23
N GLY A 162 -2.25 23.34 -2.47
CA GLY A 162 -1.34 23.41 -3.62
C GLY A 162 -0.24 24.48 -3.48
N ASN A 163 -0.56 25.66 -2.97
CA ASN A 163 0.43 26.73 -2.74
C ASN A 163 1.49 26.38 -1.68
N ILE A 164 1.12 25.63 -0.66
CA ILE A 164 2.06 25.13 0.36
C ILE A 164 2.98 24.07 -0.26
N MET A 165 2.42 23.16 -1.06
CA MET A 165 3.22 22.16 -1.80
C MET A 165 4.24 22.82 -2.74
N ALA A 166 3.81 23.80 -3.53
CA ALA A 166 4.71 24.55 -4.44
C ALA A 166 5.80 25.31 -3.68
N SER A 167 5.47 25.87 -2.50
CA SER A 167 6.45 26.53 -1.63
C SER A 167 7.47 25.52 -1.09
N ALA A 168 7.02 24.34 -0.64
CA ALA A 168 7.90 23.27 -0.16
C ALA A 168 8.83 22.76 -1.27
N ILE A 169 8.32 22.57 -2.50
CA ILE A 169 9.12 22.22 -3.67
C ILE A 169 10.15 23.32 -3.94
N SER A 170 9.74 24.59 -3.91
CA SER A 170 10.65 25.71 -4.18
C SER A 170 11.82 25.74 -3.21
N MET A 171 11.55 25.55 -1.92
CA MET A 171 12.58 25.52 -0.88
C MET A 171 13.48 24.29 -0.99
N GLY A 172 12.88 23.10 -1.17
CA GLY A 172 13.61 21.84 -1.16
C GLY A 172 14.46 21.61 -2.42
N ALA A 173 13.90 21.89 -3.60
CA ALA A 173 14.57 21.69 -4.88
C ALA A 173 15.35 22.93 -5.35
N ARG A 174 15.22 24.08 -4.65
CA ARG A 174 15.85 25.36 -5.02
C ARG A 174 15.49 25.80 -6.44
N VAL A 175 14.23 25.61 -6.82
CA VAL A 175 13.65 26.05 -8.10
C VAL A 175 12.51 27.02 -7.82
N HIS A 176 12.20 27.92 -8.75
CA HIS A 176 10.97 28.68 -8.64
C HIS A 176 9.79 27.75 -8.97
N CYS A 177 8.86 27.56 -8.03
CA CYS A 177 7.65 26.78 -8.25
C CYS A 177 6.44 27.53 -7.69
N THR A 178 5.43 27.75 -8.54
CA THR A 178 4.13 28.30 -8.14
C THR A 178 3.03 27.27 -8.38
N TYR A 179 1.95 27.37 -7.61
CA TYR A 179 0.79 26.51 -7.80
C TYR A 179 -0.19 27.15 -8.77
N GLU A 180 -0.65 26.37 -9.74
CA GLU A 180 -1.73 26.74 -10.64
C GLU A 180 -2.84 25.70 -10.55
N ASN A 181 -4.06 26.17 -10.22
CA ASN A 181 -5.23 25.31 -10.27
C ASN A 181 -5.63 25.08 -11.73
N VAL A 182 -5.73 23.83 -12.14
CA VAL A 182 -6.18 23.45 -13.48
C VAL A 182 -7.38 22.51 -13.43
N GLU A 183 -8.08 22.37 -14.55
CA GLU A 183 -9.13 21.36 -14.68
C GLU A 183 -8.54 19.94 -14.68
N PRO A 184 -9.24 18.94 -14.12
CA PRO A 184 -8.72 17.57 -14.01
C PRO A 184 -8.19 16.96 -15.32
N ASP A 185 -8.84 17.27 -16.44
CA ASP A 185 -8.45 16.77 -17.77
C ASP A 185 -7.05 17.22 -18.18
N VAL A 186 -6.61 18.41 -17.76
CA VAL A 186 -5.27 18.94 -18.04
C VAL A 186 -4.21 18.11 -17.32
N VAL A 187 -4.45 17.73 -16.07
CA VAL A 187 -3.53 16.87 -15.29
C VAL A 187 -3.50 15.44 -15.84
N ILE A 188 -4.65 14.91 -16.27
CA ILE A 188 -4.71 13.58 -16.88
C ILE A 188 -3.88 13.54 -18.17
N GLN A 189 -3.91 14.59 -18.98
CA GLN A 189 -3.12 14.67 -20.21
C GLN A 189 -1.61 14.74 -19.94
N SER A 190 -1.18 15.49 -18.92
CA SER A 190 0.25 15.63 -18.60
C SER A 190 0.88 14.35 -18.02
N LEU A 191 0.10 13.55 -17.29
CA LEU A 191 0.57 12.30 -16.65
C LEU A 191 0.68 11.10 -17.59
N LYS A 192 0.14 11.15 -18.81
CA LYS A 192 0.20 10.04 -19.79
C LYS A 192 1.63 9.70 -20.27
N VAL A 193 2.63 10.49 -19.90
CA VAL A 193 4.00 10.42 -20.44
C VAL A 193 4.95 9.51 -19.63
N THR A 194 4.59 9.07 -18.41
CA THR A 194 5.56 8.41 -17.52
C THR A 194 5.00 7.15 -16.84
N THR A 195 5.48 5.95 -17.22
CA THR A 195 5.26 4.72 -16.42
C THR A 195 6.40 3.72 -16.55
N ARG A 196 7.02 3.36 -15.42
CA ARG A 196 7.63 2.03 -15.17
C ARG A 196 7.35 1.63 -13.73
N ALA A 197 6.97 0.36 -13.53
CA ALA A 197 6.52 -0.20 -12.25
C ALA A 197 7.55 -1.16 -11.64
N THR A 198 7.54 -1.30 -10.31
CA THR A 198 8.21 -2.40 -9.58
C THR A 198 7.35 -2.77 -8.36
N CYS A 199 7.20 -4.07 -8.08
CA CYS A 199 6.43 -4.63 -6.97
C CYS A 199 7.38 -5.11 -5.86
N LEU A 200 7.00 -4.90 -4.58
CA LEU A 200 7.75 -5.33 -3.40
C LEU A 200 6.85 -6.21 -2.51
N VAL A 201 7.30 -7.41 -2.18
CA VAL A 201 6.67 -8.29 -1.19
C VAL A 201 7.66 -8.49 -0.05
N VAL A 202 7.21 -8.32 1.21
CA VAL A 202 8.02 -8.65 2.40
C VAL A 202 7.27 -9.60 3.29
N VAL A 203 8.02 -10.55 3.80
CA VAL A 203 7.53 -11.64 4.64
C VAL A 203 8.45 -11.81 5.83
N THR A 204 7.87 -11.98 7.02
CA THR A 204 8.62 -12.11 8.28
C THR A 204 8.28 -13.44 8.98
N ARG A 205 9.26 -14.07 9.64
CA ARG A 205 9.04 -15.24 10.51
C ARG A 205 9.20 -14.83 11.98
N ASP A 206 8.31 -15.33 12.83
CA ASP A 206 8.39 -15.36 14.31
C ASP A 206 9.01 -14.13 15.00
N ILE A 207 8.20 -13.08 15.21
CA ILE A 207 8.58 -11.91 16.02
C ILE A 207 8.32 -12.24 17.49
N ALA A 208 9.24 -12.98 18.12
CA ALA A 208 9.03 -13.52 19.46
C ALA A 208 9.19 -12.50 20.61
N GLN A 209 9.47 -11.21 20.39
CA GLN A 209 9.56 -10.22 21.49
C GLN A 209 9.10 -8.80 21.12
N PRO A 210 8.22 -8.16 21.91
CA PRO A 210 7.62 -6.85 21.62
C PRO A 210 8.56 -5.64 21.80
N ARG A 211 9.87 -5.85 21.97
CA ARG A 211 10.87 -4.78 22.22
C ARG A 211 12.18 -4.91 21.42
N ALA A 212 12.36 -5.96 20.64
CA ALA A 212 13.52 -6.04 19.74
C ALA A 212 13.13 -5.37 18.42
N ALA A 213 13.86 -4.32 18.02
CA ALA A 213 13.74 -3.76 16.69
C ALA A 213 13.80 -4.88 15.64
N LEU A 214 12.85 -4.91 14.71
CA LEU A 214 12.85 -5.79 13.54
C LEU A 214 14.26 -5.76 12.92
N ARG A 215 15.02 -6.85 13.03
CA ARG A 215 16.34 -6.90 12.39
C ARG A 215 16.10 -7.18 10.92
N LEU A 216 16.85 -6.51 10.05
CA LEU A 216 16.75 -6.71 8.59
C LEU A 216 16.90 -8.19 8.17
N ALA A 217 17.56 -9.02 9.01
CA ALA A 217 17.73 -10.46 8.80
C ALA A 217 16.43 -11.28 8.94
N ASP A 218 15.42 -10.77 9.66
CA ASP A 218 14.13 -11.42 9.89
C ASP A 218 13.12 -11.12 8.78
N VAL A 219 13.54 -10.31 7.80
CA VAL A 219 12.72 -9.66 6.78
C VAL A 219 13.17 -10.14 5.40
N ARG A 220 12.36 -10.96 4.72
CA ARG A 220 12.66 -11.40 3.35
C ARG A 220 11.97 -10.50 2.34
N PHE A 221 12.76 -9.83 1.50
CA PHE A 221 12.28 -9.04 0.37
C PHE A 221 12.23 -9.90 -0.89
N PHE A 222 11.09 -9.94 -1.56
CA PHE A 222 10.92 -10.58 -2.86
C PHE A 222 10.45 -9.55 -3.89
N PHE A 223 11.20 -9.45 -4.98
CA PHE A 223 10.83 -8.66 -6.15
C PHE A 223 10.28 -9.61 -7.21
N LEU A 224 9.00 -9.44 -7.54
CA LEU A 224 8.37 -10.19 -8.63
C LEU A 224 8.61 -9.41 -9.93
N LYS A 225 9.38 -10.02 -10.85
CA LYS A 225 9.54 -9.55 -12.24
C LYS A 225 8.38 -10.03 -13.10
#